data_AF-A0A661INI9-F1
#
_entry.id   AF-A0A661INI9-F1
#
_cell.length_a   1.000
_cell.length_b   1.000
_cell.length_c   1.000
_cell.angle_alpha   90.00
_cell.angle_beta   90.00
_cell.angle_gamma   90.00
#
_symmetry.space_group_name_H-M   'P 1'
#
loop_
_entity.id
_entity.type
_entity.pdbx_description
1 polymer ?
#
loop_
_entity_poly.entity_id
_entity_poly.type
_entity_poly.pdbx_seq_one_letter_code
_entity_poly.pdbx_strand_id
1 'polypeptide(L)'
;MERRSYQRVKACLPLKVRVLSPQQVEEAKRACDILSACSSLSQLEEVIERSDLPLPLVEILTAMSKKLDLVLSLLTSGEDFTRMIREETKEVEISGSGLTLPSPPPLPAGTTLNVS
;
A
#
# COMPACT_ATOMS: atom_id res chain seq x y z
N MET A 1 21.54 -18.99 10.33
CA MET A 1 20.41 -18.22 9.77
C MET A 1 19.58 -17.74 10.95
N GLU A 2 19.83 -16.52 11.43
CA GLU A 2 19.08 -15.96 12.57
C GLU A 2 17.64 -15.71 12.14
N ARG A 3 16.69 -16.40 12.79
CA ARG A 3 15.27 -16.08 12.65
C ARG A 3 15.07 -14.69 13.24
N ARG A 4 14.86 -13.68 12.39
CA ARG A 4 14.40 -12.36 12.85
C ARG A 4 13.13 -12.59 13.67
N SER A 5 13.16 -12.24 14.96
CA SER A 5 11.97 -12.27 15.78
C SER A 5 11.02 -11.20 15.24
N TYR A 6 9.97 -11.62 14.54
CA TYR A 6 8.94 -10.68 14.10
C TYR A 6 8.19 -10.22 15.34
N GLN A 7 8.57 -9.06 15.86
CA GLN A 7 7.90 -8.43 16.98
C GLN A 7 6.48 -8.05 16.54
N ARG A 8 5.48 -8.47 17.31
CA ARG A 8 4.10 -8.07 17.06
C ARG A 8 3.92 -6.62 17.49
N VAL A 9 3.35 -5.81 16.61
CA VAL A 9 3.13 -4.38 16.84
C VAL A 9 1.63 -4.13 16.95
N LYS A 10 1.22 -3.50 18.05
CA LYS A 10 -0.14 -2.98 18.19
C LYS A 10 -0.23 -1.59 17.58
N ALA A 11 -1.22 -1.37 16.72
CA ALA A 11 -1.45 -0.09 16.05
C ALA A 11 -2.94 0.19 15.93
N CYS A 12 -3.33 1.47 15.93
CA CYS A 12 -4.68 1.90 15.60
C CYS A 12 -4.67 2.43 14.17
N LEU A 13 -5.32 1.73 13.25
CA LEU A 13 -5.33 2.05 11.82
C LEU A 13 -6.77 2.21 11.30
N PRO A 14 -7.05 3.18 10.42
CA PRO A 14 -8.32 3.26 9.71
C PRO A 14 -8.37 2.12 8.70
N LEU A 15 -9.10 1.05 9.01
CA LEU A 15 -9.11 -0.18 8.19
C LEU A 15 -10.52 -0.62 7.88
N LYS A 16 -10.75 -0.93 6.59
CA LYS A 16 -11.97 -1.55 6.11
C LYS A 16 -11.72 -3.01 5.75
N VAL A 17 -12.52 -3.89 6.34
CA VAL A 17 -12.44 -5.34 6.12
C VAL A 17 -13.67 -5.78 5.36
N ARG A 18 -13.48 -6.43 4.21
CA ARG A 18 -14.58 -6.94 3.38
C ARG A 18 -14.30 -8.37 2.93
N VAL A 19 -15.34 -9.20 2.89
CA VAL A 19 -15.27 -10.52 2.26
C VAL A 19 -15.27 -10.35 0.75
N LEU A 20 -14.35 -11.01 0.06
CA LEU A 20 -14.26 -11.00 -1.40
C LEU A 20 -14.89 -12.23 -2.02
N SER A 21 -15.55 -12.04 -3.17
CA SER A 21 -15.90 -13.15 -4.07
C SER A 21 -14.68 -13.61 -4.88
N PRO A 22 -14.67 -14.83 -5.46
CA PRO A 22 -13.54 -15.33 -6.24
C PRO A 22 -13.13 -14.40 -7.39
N GLN A 23 -14.08 -13.75 -8.06
CA GLN A 23 -13.78 -12.78 -9.13
C GLN A 23 -13.08 -11.53 -8.59
N GLN A 24 -13.54 -11.02 -7.44
CA GLN A 24 -12.91 -9.87 -6.77
C GLN A 24 -11.52 -10.19 -6.23
N VAL A 25 -11.24 -11.44 -5.88
CA VAL A 25 -9.89 -11.88 -5.49
C VAL A 25 -8.91 -11.72 -6.64
N GLU A 26 -9.29 -12.13 -7.86
CA GLU A 26 -8.41 -12.00 -9.03
C GLU A 26 -8.23 -10.53 -9.45
N GLU A 27 -9.24 -9.69 -9.30
CA GLU A 27 -9.11 -8.23 -9.46
C GLU A 27 -8.19 -7.61 -8.42
N ALA A 28 -8.34 -7.98 -7.14
CA ALA A 28 -7.50 -7.47 -6.06
C ALA A 28 -6.04 -7.91 -6.22
N LYS A 29 -5.79 -9.16 -6.64
CA LYS A 29 -4.43 -9.64 -6.97
C LYS A 29 -3.80 -8.80 -8.07
N ARG A 30 -4.51 -8.56 -9.17
CA ARG A 30 -4.01 -7.70 -10.27
C ARG A 30 -3.69 -6.29 -9.78
N ALA A 31 -4.54 -5.70 -8.93
CA ALA A 31 -4.27 -4.41 -8.33
C ALA A 31 -3.02 -4.42 -7.43
N CYS A 32 -2.84 -5.46 -6.61
CA CYS A 32 -1.62 -5.65 -5.80
C CYS A 32 -0.37 -5.84 -6.67
N ASP A 33 -0.45 -6.58 -7.76
CA ASP A 33 0.66 -6.77 -8.69
C ASP A 33 1.09 -5.42 -9.30
N ILE A 34 0.13 -4.59 -9.71
CA ILE A 34 0.39 -3.23 -10.20
C ILE A 34 1.05 -2.37 -9.10
N LEU A 35 0.53 -2.39 -7.88
CA LEU A 35 1.10 -1.64 -6.75
C LEU A 35 2.52 -2.12 -6.42
N SER A 36 2.78 -3.43 -6.49
CA SER A 36 4.11 -4.00 -6.29
C SER A 36 5.08 -3.56 -7.39
N ALA A 37 4.63 -3.48 -8.65
CA ALA A 37 5.41 -2.92 -9.74
C ALA A 37 5.67 -1.43 -9.56
N CYS A 38 4.72 -0.68 -8.98
CA CYS A 38 4.88 0.74 -8.64
C CYS A 38 5.74 0.97 -7.40
N SER A 39 6.00 -0.04 -6.56
CA SER A 39 6.85 0.14 -5.36
C SER A 39 8.31 0.47 -5.70
N SER A 40 8.74 0.20 -6.94
CA SER A 40 10.03 0.67 -7.48
C SER A 40 10.10 2.18 -7.70
N LEU A 41 8.95 2.88 -7.73
CA LEU A 41 8.92 4.34 -7.90
C LEU A 41 9.55 5.08 -6.72
N SER A 42 9.48 4.51 -5.52
CA SER A 42 10.12 5.08 -4.33
C SER A 42 11.66 5.12 -4.41
N GLN A 43 12.24 4.33 -5.32
CA GLN A 43 13.67 4.29 -5.60
C GLN A 43 14.05 5.07 -6.87
N LEU A 44 13.08 5.66 -7.57
CA LEU A 44 13.30 6.28 -8.89
C LEU A 44 14.24 7.49 -8.82
N GLU A 45 14.12 8.32 -7.79
CA GLU A 45 15.03 9.46 -7.58
C GLU A 45 16.47 8.99 -7.38
N GLU A 46 16.69 7.97 -6.54
CA GLU A 46 18.01 7.39 -6.29
C GLU A 46 18.62 6.75 -7.57
N VAL A 47 17.78 6.18 -8.42
CA VAL A 47 18.20 5.61 -9.72
C VAL A 47 18.57 6.71 -10.71
N ILE A 48 17.82 7.81 -10.77
CA ILE A 48 18.11 8.95 -11.65
C ILE A 48 19.42 9.63 -11.23
N GLU A 49 19.62 9.86 -9.93
CA GLU A 49 20.83 10.49 -9.39
C GLU A 49 22.10 9.65 -9.60
N ARG A 50 21.98 8.32 -9.57
CA ARG A 50 23.11 7.39 -9.79
C ARG A 50 23.33 7.00 -11.25
N SER A 51 22.51 7.51 -12.16
CA SER A 51 22.63 7.18 -13.57
C SER A 51 23.76 7.96 -14.25
N ASP A 52 24.45 7.34 -15.21
CA ASP A 52 25.46 8.01 -16.06
C ASP A 52 24.83 8.91 -17.14
N LEU A 53 23.62 9.42 -16.89
CA LEU A 53 22.87 10.23 -17.85
C LEU A 53 23.43 11.66 -17.95
N PRO A 54 23.39 12.27 -19.14
CA PRO A 54 23.68 13.69 -19.31
C PRO A 54 22.81 14.56 -18.40
N LEU A 55 23.40 15.59 -17.79
CA LEU A 55 22.73 16.50 -16.85
C LEU A 55 21.38 17.05 -17.37
N PRO A 56 21.24 17.48 -18.64
CA PRO A 56 19.94 17.96 -19.13
C PRO A 56 18.84 16.90 -19.10
N LEU A 57 19.19 15.62 -19.30
CA LEU A 57 18.23 14.52 -19.23
C LEU A 57 17.86 14.21 -17.78
N VAL A 58 18.83 14.27 -16.86
CA VAL A 58 18.57 14.14 -15.41
C VAL A 58 17.57 15.20 -14.95
N GLU A 59 17.78 16.47 -15.34
CA GLU A 59 16.88 17.57 -14.98
C GLU A 59 15.45 17.36 -15.49
N ILE A 60 15.30 16.91 -16.75
CA ILE A 60 13.99 16.62 -17.35
C ILE A 60 13.30 15.47 -16.60
N LEU A 61 14.01 14.37 -16.34
CA LEU A 61 13.48 13.20 -15.66
C LEU A 61 13.03 13.53 -14.23
N THR A 62 13.84 14.29 -13.49
CA THR A 62 13.49 14.75 -12.14
C THR A 62 12.28 15.68 -12.16
N ALA A 63 12.19 16.59 -13.13
CA ALA A 63 11.03 17.47 -13.29
C ALA A 63 9.75 16.68 -13.65
N MET A 64 9.87 15.63 -14.45
CA MET A 64 8.76 14.73 -14.76
C MET A 64 8.32 13.92 -13.54
N SER A 65 9.26 13.38 -12.77
CA SER A 65 8.95 12.65 -11.51
C SER A 65 8.13 13.53 -10.57
N LYS A 66 8.60 14.74 -10.29
CA LYS A 66 7.90 15.70 -9.42
C LYS A 66 6.50 16.06 -9.92
N LYS A 67 6.31 16.16 -11.23
CA LYS A 67 4.99 16.40 -11.83
C LYS A 67 4.06 15.20 -11.63
N LEU A 68 4.57 13.99 -11.81
CA LEU A 68 3.80 12.76 -11.55
C LEU A 68 3.43 12.66 -10.07
N ASP A 69 4.35 12.98 -9.15
CA ASP A 69 4.07 13.00 -7.70
C ASP A 69 2.98 14.02 -7.35
N LEU A 70 2.99 15.20 -7.98
CA LEU A 70 1.96 16.21 -7.80
C LEU A 70 0.60 15.72 -8.33
N VAL A 71 0.57 15.09 -9.51
CA VAL A 71 -0.66 14.52 -10.09
C VAL A 71 -1.21 13.42 -9.19
N LEU A 72 -0.36 12.51 -8.72
CA LEU A 72 -0.77 11.45 -7.80
C LEU A 72 -1.30 12.03 -6.50
N SER A 73 -0.61 13.01 -5.91
CA SER A 73 -1.06 13.70 -4.69
C SER A 73 -2.42 14.39 -4.87
N LEU A 74 -2.66 15.03 -6.02
CA LEU A 74 -3.94 15.66 -6.32
C LEU A 74 -5.06 14.62 -6.45
N LEU A 75 -4.80 13.51 -7.15
CA LEU A 75 -5.77 12.42 -7.31
C LEU A 75 -6.11 11.75 -5.98
N THR A 76 -5.14 11.55 -5.09
CA THR A 76 -5.37 10.89 -3.81
C THR A 76 -5.87 11.83 -2.72
N SER A 77 -5.51 13.12 -2.74
CA SER A 77 -5.89 14.08 -1.68
C SER A 77 -7.40 14.18 -1.42
N GLY A 78 -8.23 14.08 -2.47
CA GLY A 78 -9.68 14.07 -2.35
C GLY A 78 -10.25 12.76 -1.80
N GLU A 79 -9.63 11.64 -2.15
CA GLU A 79 -10.01 10.30 -1.70
C GLU A 79 -9.58 10.05 -0.25
N ASP A 80 -8.35 10.41 0.10
CA ASP A 80 -7.75 10.21 1.43
C ASP A 80 -8.45 11.06 2.50
N PHE A 81 -8.79 12.31 2.21
CA PHE A 81 -9.56 13.16 3.14
C PHE A 81 -10.95 12.58 3.41
N THR A 82 -11.63 12.10 2.37
CA THR A 82 -12.97 11.52 2.49
C THR A 82 -12.94 10.17 3.20
N ARG A 83 -11.87 9.39 3.01
CA ARG A 83 -11.63 8.08 3.63
C ARG A 83 -11.30 8.20 5.11
N MET A 84 -10.39 9.10 5.48
CA MET A 84 -9.98 9.35 6.86
C MET A 84 -11.14 9.85 7.74
N ILE A 85 -12.11 10.58 7.16
CA ILE A 85 -13.31 11.05 7.88
C ILE A 85 -14.37 9.96 8.04
N ARG A 86 -14.42 8.97 7.14
CA ARG A 86 -15.48 7.95 7.10
C ARG A 86 -15.11 6.61 7.69
N GLU A 87 -13.83 6.28 7.80
CA GLU A 87 -13.38 4.97 8.26
C GLU A 87 -13.10 4.96 9.76
N GLU A 88 -13.78 4.06 10.48
CA GLU A 88 -13.59 3.83 11.89
C GLU A 88 -12.20 3.23 12.14
N THR A 89 -11.44 3.82 13.07
CA THR A 89 -10.12 3.31 13.44
C THR A 89 -10.26 2.03 14.25
N LYS A 90 -9.44 1.02 13.92
CA LYS A 90 -9.45 -0.29 14.57
C LYS A 90 -8.10 -0.57 15.20
N GLU A 91 -8.11 -1.09 16.42
CA GLU A 91 -6.92 -1.60 17.07
C GLU A 91 -6.55 -2.94 16.42
N VAL A 92 -5.34 -3.03 15.86
CA VAL A 92 -4.84 -4.23 15.18
C VAL A 92 -3.49 -4.65 15.72
N GLU A 93 -3.22 -5.96 15.65
CA GLU A 93 -1.91 -6.52 15.93
C GLU A 93 -1.27 -6.99 14.63
N ILE A 94 -0.12 -6.42 14.28
CA ILE A 94 0.59 -6.64 13.02
C ILE A 94 1.81 -7.53 13.28
N SER A 95 1.98 -8.55 12.46
CA SER A 95 3.16 -9.43 12.46
C SER A 95 3.64 -9.70 11.04
N GLY A 96 4.87 -10.20 10.88
CA GLY A 96 5.39 -10.59 9.56
C GLY A 96 4.59 -11.71 8.87
N SER A 97 3.72 -12.42 9.61
CA SER A 97 2.88 -13.51 9.11
C SER A 97 1.40 -13.16 8.98
N GLY A 98 0.96 -11.96 9.40
CA GLY A 98 -0.45 -11.59 9.32
C GLY A 98 -0.90 -10.49 10.27
N LEU A 99 -2.20 -10.17 10.16
CA LEU A 99 -2.90 -9.13 10.90
C LEU A 99 -4.00 -9.76 11.78
N THR A 100 -4.07 -9.35 13.04
CA THR A 100 -5.17 -9.68 13.95
C THR A 100 -6.11 -8.49 14.06
N LEU A 101 -7.40 -8.70 13.78
CA LEU A 101 -8.45 -7.68 13.78
C LEU A 101 -9.41 -7.89 14.97
N PRO A 102 -10.00 -6.82 15.53
CA PRO A 102 -11.02 -6.92 16.55
C PRO A 102 -12.33 -7.42 15.90
N SER A 103 -12.69 -8.65 16.26
CA SER A 103 -13.84 -9.49 15.88
C SER A 103 -15.05 -8.84 15.16
N PRO A 104 -15.29 -9.16 13.87
CA PRO A 104 -16.62 -9.48 13.33
C PRO A 104 -16.99 -10.97 13.61
N PRO A 105 -18.25 -11.43 13.39
CA PRO A 105 -18.66 -12.81 13.63
C PRO A 105 -17.71 -13.83 12.95
N PRO A 106 -17.51 -15.02 13.55
CA PRO A 106 -16.52 -15.98 13.07
C PRO A 106 -16.78 -16.36 11.62
N LEU A 107 -15.79 -16.09 10.77
CA LEU A 107 -15.81 -16.47 9.36
C LEU A 107 -15.26 -17.89 9.18
N PRO A 108 -15.78 -18.66 8.21
CA PRO A 108 -15.27 -19.99 7.93
C PRO A 108 -13.83 -19.92 7.41
N ALA A 109 -13.04 -20.95 7.74
CA ALA A 109 -11.67 -21.08 7.25
C ALA A 109 -11.64 -21.09 5.72
N GLY A 110 -10.67 -20.36 5.14
CA GLY A 110 -10.55 -20.19 3.69
C GLY A 110 -11.31 -18.99 3.11
N THR A 111 -12.03 -18.22 3.94
CA THR A 111 -12.63 -16.96 3.50
C THR A 111 -11.55 -15.96 3.11
N THR A 112 -11.63 -15.39 1.91
CA THR A 112 -10.69 -14.35 1.47
C THR A 112 -11.19 -12.97 1.87
N LEU A 113 -10.34 -12.22 2.56
CA LEU A 113 -10.63 -10.88 3.04
C LEU A 113 -9.76 -9.86 2.32
N ASN A 114 -10.38 -8.73 1.95
CA ASN A 114 -9.64 -7.51 1.65
C ASN A 114 -9.53 -6.67 2.92
N VAL A 115 -8.31 -6.26 3.23
CA VAL A 115 -7.99 -5.32 4.30
C VAL A 115 -7.40 -4.09 3.63
N SER A 116 -8.19 -3.03 3.54
CA SER A 116 -7.87 -1.81 2.83
C SER A 116 -7.93 -0.61 3.73
#